data_AF-A0A0C9T0A6-F1
#
_entry.id   AF-A0A0C9T0A6-F1
#
_cell.length_a   1.000
_cell.length_b   1.000
_cell.length_c   1.000
_cell.angle_alpha   90.00
_cell.angle_beta   90.00
_cell.angle_gamma   90.00
#
_symmetry.space_group_name_H-M   'P 1'
#
loop_
_entity.id
_entity.type
_entity.pdbx_description
1 polymer ?
#
loop_
_entity_poly.entity_id
_entity_poly.type
_entity_poly.pdbx_seq_one_letter_code
_entity_poly.pdbx_strand_id
1 'polypeptide(L)'
;MTTSMRDTTFPKGATILVNAWAMSRDPVNYPRPDEFLPERFLTSEYGTNGETPSFAFGFGRRVCVGRYVADASLWAAIVNMLAIFRFEPAPGCDLGPEGENVVWTEGVTTHPKFPCKITPRHELTHERLLQLVQMST
;
A
#
# COMPACT_ATOMS: atom_id res chain seq x y z
N MET A 1 -20.72 2.99 32.60
CA MET A 1 -20.66 3.99 31.52
C MET A 1 -20.74 3.24 30.20
N THR A 2 -21.90 3.28 29.54
CA THR A 2 -22.14 2.72 28.21
C THR A 2 -21.80 3.77 27.15
N THR A 3 -21.57 3.34 25.91
CA THR A 3 -21.36 4.23 24.76
C THR A 3 -22.31 3.82 23.66
N SER A 4 -22.95 4.78 22.99
CA SER A 4 -23.88 4.52 21.89
C SER A 4 -23.32 5.09 20.60
N MET A 5 -23.48 4.35 19.50
CA MET A 5 -23.16 4.78 18.14
C MET A 5 -24.36 4.46 17.25
N ARG A 6 -24.93 5.49 16.61
CA ARG A 6 -26.25 5.40 15.96
C ARG A 6 -27.28 4.84 16.94
N ASP A 7 -28.10 3.89 16.51
CA ASP A 7 -29.16 3.27 17.32
C ASP A 7 -28.67 2.08 18.15
N THR A 8 -27.35 1.84 18.22
CA THR A 8 -26.76 0.71 18.95
C THR A 8 -26.03 1.18 20.21
N THR A 9 -26.30 0.51 21.34
CA THR A 9 -25.62 0.76 22.62
C THR A 9 -24.65 -0.36 22.94
N PHE A 10 -23.42 0.00 23.30
CA PHE A 10 -22.34 -0.92 23.62
C PHE A 10 -22.02 -0.90 25.11
N PRO A 11 -21.76 -2.08 25.72
CA PRO A 11 -21.31 -2.16 27.10
C PRO A 11 -19.89 -1.58 27.24
N LYS A 12 -19.56 -1.10 28.45
CA LYS A 12 -18.20 -0.66 28.78
C LYS A 12 -17.23 -1.82 28.53
N GLY A 13 -16.13 -1.54 27.81
CA GLY A 13 -15.09 -2.54 27.54
C GLY A 13 -15.37 -3.40 26.31
N ALA A 14 -16.45 -3.16 25.56
CA ALA A 14 -16.65 -3.82 24.27
C ALA A 14 -15.47 -3.56 23.32
N THR A 15 -14.99 -4.62 22.68
CA THR A 15 -13.98 -4.53 21.62
C THR A 15 -14.66 -4.18 20.30
N ILE A 16 -14.17 -3.14 19.64
CA ILE A 16 -14.64 -2.73 18.32
C ILE A 16 -13.53 -3.02 17.30
N LEU A 17 -13.85 -3.84 16.31
CA LEU A 17 -12.97 -4.15 15.18
C LEU A 17 -13.42 -3.36 13.96
N VAL A 18 -12.54 -2.51 13.44
CA VAL A 18 -12.83 -1.72 12.24
C VAL A 18 -12.51 -2.57 11.01
N ASN A 19 -13.49 -2.75 10.13
CA ASN A 19 -13.32 -3.53 8.91
C ASN A 19 -12.70 -2.69 7.79
N ALA A 20 -11.38 -2.47 7.89
CA ALA A 20 -10.64 -1.71 6.88
C ALA A 20 -10.70 -2.35 5.48
N TRP A 21 -10.80 -3.69 5.41
CA TRP A 21 -10.96 -4.41 4.15
C TRP A 21 -12.24 -3.99 3.43
N ALA A 22 -13.39 -3.99 4.12
CA ALA A 22 -14.66 -3.55 3.53
C ALA A 22 -14.63 -2.08 3.14
N MET A 23 -13.99 -1.22 3.95
CA MET A 23 -13.85 0.20 3.64
C MET A 23 -13.02 0.42 2.36
N SER A 24 -11.93 -0.32 2.19
CA SER A 24 -11.08 -0.25 0.98
C SER A 24 -11.77 -0.76 -0.30
N ARG A 25 -12.91 -1.44 -0.15
CA ARG A 25 -13.66 -2.08 -1.23
C ARG A 25 -15.09 -1.56 -1.39
N ASP A 26 -15.42 -0.46 -0.73
CA ASP A 26 -16.74 0.13 -0.85
C ASP A 26 -16.95 0.66 -2.28
N PRO A 27 -17.85 0.08 -3.10
CA PRO A 27 -18.02 0.47 -4.49
C PRO A 27 -18.57 1.90 -4.65
N VAL A 28 -19.15 2.48 -3.60
CA VAL A 28 -19.59 3.88 -3.58
C VAL A 28 -18.39 4.82 -3.63
N ASN A 29 -17.32 4.47 -2.91
CA ASN A 29 -16.09 5.27 -2.82
C ASN A 29 -15.02 4.82 -3.84
N TYR A 30 -14.99 3.53 -4.18
CA TYR A 30 -14.00 2.89 -5.04
C TYR A 30 -14.70 2.07 -6.13
N PRO A 31 -15.13 2.71 -7.24
CA PRO A 31 -15.69 1.99 -8.38
C PRO A 31 -14.69 0.96 -8.92
N ARG A 32 -15.15 -0.27 -9.18
CA ARG A 32 -14.31 -1.43 -9.51
C ARG A 32 -13.24 -1.69 -8.42
N PRO A 33 -13.67 -2.01 -7.19
CA PRO A 33 -12.79 -2.07 -6.02
C PRO A 33 -11.79 -3.22 -6.04
N ASP A 34 -12.04 -4.26 -6.83
CA ASP A 34 -11.16 -5.42 -6.95
C ASP A 34 -10.10 -5.28 -8.06
N GLU A 35 -10.23 -4.28 -8.93
CA GLU A 35 -9.23 -3.98 -9.98
C GLU A 35 -8.12 -3.08 -9.44
N PHE A 36 -6.86 -3.38 -9.78
CA PHE A 36 -5.73 -2.49 -9.49
C PHE A 36 -5.70 -1.29 -10.46
N LEU A 37 -6.27 -0.16 -10.04
CA LEU A 37 -6.34 1.09 -10.83
C LEU A 37 -5.69 2.25 -10.07
N PRO A 38 -4.39 2.50 -10.26
CA PRO A 38 -3.68 3.64 -9.65
C PRO A 38 -4.31 5.00 -9.95
N GLU A 39 -4.94 5.13 -11.11
CA GLU A 39 -5.53 6.37 -11.63
C GLU A 39 -6.60 6.94 -10.69
N ARG A 40 -7.26 6.11 -9.88
CA ARG A 40 -8.24 6.58 -8.87
C ARG A 40 -7.65 7.52 -7.84
N PHE A 41 -6.33 7.53 -7.66
CA PHE A 41 -5.64 8.40 -6.71
C PHE A 41 -4.91 9.57 -7.38
N LEU A 42 -4.99 9.69 -8.71
CA LEU A 42 -4.28 10.71 -9.48
C LEU A 42 -5.06 12.01 -9.71
N THR A 43 -6.37 12.07 -9.46
CA THR A 43 -7.21 13.23 -9.81
C THR A 43 -8.18 13.69 -8.71
N SER A 44 -8.09 14.98 -8.34
CA SER A 44 -9.11 15.85 -7.72
C SER A 44 -9.27 17.10 -8.59
N GLU A 45 -10.31 17.87 -8.29
CA GLU A 45 -10.51 19.26 -8.74
C GLU A 45 -9.25 20.16 -8.61
N TYR A 46 -8.28 19.81 -7.75
CA TYR A 46 -7.08 20.60 -7.49
C TYR A 46 -5.72 19.91 -7.80
N GLY A 47 -5.71 18.72 -8.43
CA GLY A 47 -4.47 18.00 -8.78
C GLY A 47 -4.49 16.51 -8.39
N THR A 48 -3.34 15.94 -8.01
CA THR A 48 -3.31 14.59 -7.44
C THR A 48 -3.99 14.59 -6.07
N ASN A 49 -4.78 13.57 -5.76
CA ASN A 49 -5.48 13.54 -4.46
C ASN A 49 -4.51 13.50 -3.30
N GLY A 50 -3.27 13.00 -3.50
CA GLY A 50 -2.12 13.09 -2.58
C GLY A 50 -2.34 12.46 -1.19
N GLU A 51 -3.57 12.14 -0.84
CA GLU A 51 -4.01 11.71 0.45
C GLU A 51 -4.06 10.19 0.45
N THR A 52 -3.17 9.60 1.25
CA THR A 52 -3.28 8.20 1.63
C THR A 52 -4.64 8.00 2.32
N PRO A 53 -5.49 7.06 1.83
CA PRO A 53 -6.79 6.84 2.45
C PRO A 53 -6.66 6.58 3.95
N SER A 54 -7.46 7.30 4.74
CA SER A 54 -7.38 7.24 6.21
C SER A 54 -7.52 5.82 6.77
N PHE A 55 -8.22 4.92 6.07
CA PHE A 55 -8.37 3.53 6.49
C PHE A 55 -7.04 2.76 6.55
N ALA A 56 -6.01 3.17 5.79
CA ALA A 56 -4.71 2.50 5.77
C ALA A 56 -3.92 2.69 7.08
N PHE A 57 -4.15 3.81 7.78
CA PHE A 57 -3.43 4.17 9.00
C PHE A 57 -4.33 4.26 10.24
N GLY A 58 -5.60 3.91 10.12
CA GLY A 58 -6.57 3.97 11.22
C GLY A 58 -7.03 5.39 11.54
N PHE A 59 -7.65 5.57 12.71
CA PHE A 59 -8.54 6.71 12.95
C PHE A 59 -8.38 7.34 14.34
N GLY A 60 -8.71 8.63 14.42
CA GLY A 60 -8.85 9.38 15.66
C GLY A 60 -7.60 9.36 16.55
N ARG A 61 -7.80 9.23 17.86
CA ARG A 61 -6.72 9.27 18.87
C ARG A 61 -5.73 8.10 18.78
N ARG A 62 -6.01 7.07 17.97
CA ARG A 62 -5.18 5.87 17.78
C ARG A 62 -4.73 5.71 16.34
N VAL A 63 -4.78 6.78 15.56
CA VAL A 63 -4.18 6.81 14.21
C VAL A 63 -2.70 6.45 14.29
N CYS A 64 -2.21 5.74 13.28
CA CYS A 64 -0.85 5.24 13.23
C CYS A 64 0.15 6.38 13.38
N VAL A 65 0.90 6.38 14.49
CA VAL A 65 1.95 7.35 14.77
C VAL A 65 3.10 7.27 13.76
N GLY A 66 3.28 6.09 13.14
CA GLY A 66 4.31 5.84 12.13
C GLY A 66 3.92 6.23 10.70
N ARG A 67 2.71 6.76 10.43
CA ARG A 67 2.23 7.02 9.07
C ARG A 67 3.18 7.90 8.25
N TYR A 68 3.76 8.92 8.86
CA TYR A 68 4.66 9.84 8.17
C TYR A 68 5.99 9.18 7.80
N VAL A 69 6.50 8.32 8.68
CA VAL A 69 7.70 7.52 8.40
C VAL A 69 7.40 6.48 7.33
N ALA A 70 6.24 5.82 7.41
CA ALA A 70 5.80 4.84 6.43
C ALA A 70 5.66 5.48 5.04
N ASP A 71 4.95 6.60 4.91
CA ASP A 71 4.78 7.31 3.64
C ASP A 71 6.12 7.71 3.02
N ALA A 72 6.98 8.37 3.81
CA ALA A 72 8.28 8.84 3.32
C ALA A 72 9.22 7.69 2.94
N SER A 73 9.32 6.65 3.79
CA SER A 73 10.19 5.52 3.53
C SER A 73 9.70 4.64 2.38
N LEU A 74 8.38 4.42 2.27
CA LEU A 74 7.79 3.65 1.18
C LEU A 74 7.99 4.36 -0.16
N TRP A 75 7.74 5.67 -0.19
CA TRP A 75 7.98 6.48 -1.39
C TRP A 75 9.45 6.42 -1.83
N ALA A 76 10.38 6.70 -0.90
CA ALA A 76 11.80 6.66 -1.20
C ALA A 76 12.26 5.26 -1.66
N ALA A 77 11.77 4.20 -1.00
CA ALA A 77 12.11 2.84 -1.36
C ALA A 77 11.62 2.49 -2.77
N ILE A 78 10.34 2.77 -3.09
CA ILE A 78 9.75 2.47 -4.39
C ILE A 78 10.47 3.22 -5.52
N VAL A 79 10.67 4.54 -5.37
CA VAL A 79 11.33 5.36 -6.40
C VAL A 79 12.76 4.87 -6.65
N ASN A 80 13.55 4.63 -5.59
CA ASN A 80 14.92 4.14 -5.75
C ASN A 80 14.96 2.75 -6.37
N MET A 81 14.08 1.84 -5.93
CA MET A 81 13.99 0.50 -6.48
C MET A 81 13.63 0.51 -7.97
N LEU A 82 12.62 1.28 -8.37
CA LEU A 82 12.16 1.36 -9.78
C LEU A 82 13.11 2.18 -10.69
N ALA A 83 13.88 3.10 -10.12
CA ALA A 83 14.91 3.83 -10.85
C ALA A 83 16.07 2.90 -11.25
N ILE A 84 16.46 1.99 -10.36
CA ILE A 84 17.68 1.18 -10.51
C ILE A 84 17.38 -0.20 -11.08
N PHE A 85 16.27 -0.82 -10.68
CA PHE A 85 15.98 -2.22 -10.94
C PHE A 85 14.72 -2.43 -11.80
N ARG A 86 14.73 -3.53 -12.54
CA ARG A 86 13.58 -4.13 -13.22
C ARG A 86 13.12 -5.32 -12.38
N PHE A 87 11.82 -5.36 -12.13
CA PHE A 87 11.15 -6.44 -11.42
C PHE A 87 10.38 -7.28 -12.43
N GLU A 88 10.63 -8.58 -12.44
CA GLU A 88 9.99 -9.55 -13.32
C GLU A 88 9.56 -10.78 -12.48
N PRO A 89 8.53 -11.54 -12.90
CA PRO A 89 8.29 -12.86 -12.33
C PRO A 89 9.54 -13.75 -12.48
N ALA A 90 9.81 -14.58 -11.48
CA ALA A 90 10.89 -15.57 -11.61
C ALA A 90 10.57 -16.59 -12.72
N PRO A 91 11.57 -17.24 -13.34
CA PRO A 91 11.34 -18.27 -14.34
C PRO A 91 10.39 -19.37 -13.84
N GLY A 92 9.33 -19.66 -14.61
CA GLY A 92 8.30 -20.63 -14.23
C GLY A 92 7.30 -20.14 -13.18
N CYS A 93 7.35 -18.87 -12.78
CA CYS A 93 6.36 -18.26 -11.91
C CYS A 93 5.23 -17.65 -12.74
N ASP A 94 4.05 -18.26 -12.69
CA ASP A 94 2.82 -17.71 -13.23
C ASP A 94 2.05 -16.97 -12.14
N LEU A 95 2.06 -15.64 -12.19
CA LEU A 95 1.32 -14.79 -11.26
C LEU A 95 -0.14 -14.57 -11.69
N GLY A 96 -0.51 -14.92 -12.92
CA GLY A 96 -1.71 -14.42 -13.56
C GLY A 96 -1.56 -12.96 -14.03
N PRO A 97 -2.48 -12.45 -14.86
CA PRO A 97 -2.43 -11.08 -15.39
C PRO A 97 -2.55 -10.01 -14.30
N GLU A 98 -3.25 -10.28 -13.19
CA GLU A 98 -3.44 -9.32 -12.08
C GLU A 98 -2.92 -9.85 -10.74
N GLY A 99 -2.18 -10.96 -10.73
CA GLY A 99 -1.67 -11.55 -9.50
C GLY A 99 -2.63 -12.54 -8.84
N GLU A 100 -3.60 -13.08 -9.58
CA GLU A 100 -4.62 -14.01 -9.06
C GLU A 100 -4.01 -15.29 -8.48
N ASN A 101 -2.83 -15.68 -8.95
CA ASN A 101 -2.10 -16.86 -8.48
C ASN A 101 -1.17 -16.56 -7.29
N VAL A 102 -1.16 -15.32 -6.77
CA VAL A 102 -0.34 -14.93 -5.63
C VAL A 102 -0.89 -15.52 -4.34
N VAL A 103 -0.04 -16.22 -3.60
CA VAL A 103 -0.38 -16.73 -2.26
C VAL A 103 -0.19 -15.64 -1.23
N TRP A 104 -1.24 -15.31 -0.50
CA TRP A 104 -1.21 -14.32 0.58
C TRP A 104 -1.08 -15.00 1.94
N THR A 105 -0.36 -14.37 2.87
CA THR A 105 -0.37 -14.83 4.25
C THR A 105 -1.66 -14.44 4.96
N GLU A 106 -2.14 -15.33 5.83
CA GLU A 106 -3.25 -15.07 6.73
C GLU A 106 -2.74 -14.54 8.07
N GLY A 107 -3.46 -13.58 8.67
CA GLY A 107 -3.12 -13.03 9.98
C GLY A 107 -3.58 -11.59 10.16
N VAL A 108 -3.09 -10.95 11.23
CA VAL A 108 -3.35 -9.52 11.52
C VAL A 108 -2.79 -8.60 10.43
N THR A 109 -1.70 -9.03 9.78
CA THR A 109 -1.11 -8.38 8.61
C THR A 109 -1.03 -9.39 7.47
N THR A 110 -1.29 -8.94 6.25
CA THR A 110 -1.21 -9.76 5.04
C THR A 110 -0.04 -9.30 4.18
N HIS A 111 0.71 -10.24 3.61
CA HIS A 111 1.72 -9.95 2.61
C HIS A 111 1.75 -11.07 1.55
N PRO A 112 2.06 -10.73 0.29
CA PRO A 112 2.11 -11.72 -0.77
C PRO A 112 3.43 -12.50 -0.73
N LYS A 113 3.39 -13.78 -1.11
CA LYS A 113 4.56 -14.64 -1.28
C LYS A 113 4.68 -15.05 -2.74
N PHE A 114 5.70 -14.51 -3.42
CA PHE A 114 6.02 -14.89 -4.78
C PHE A 114 7.52 -14.73 -5.06
N PRO A 115 8.13 -15.62 -5.85
CA PRO A 115 9.50 -15.44 -6.30
C PRO A 115 9.56 -14.33 -7.37
N CYS A 116 10.48 -13.39 -7.20
CA CYS A 116 10.69 -12.27 -8.13
C CYS A 116 12.14 -12.27 -8.62
N LYS A 117 12.33 -12.04 -9.92
CA LYS A 117 13.61 -11.77 -10.54
C LYS A 117 13.84 -10.27 -10.57
N ILE A 118 14.89 -9.83 -9.88
CA ILE A 118 15.27 -8.42 -9.79
C ILE A 118 16.60 -8.26 -10.54
N THR A 119 16.62 -7.39 -11.55
CA THR A 119 17.83 -7.12 -12.36
C THR A 119 18.07 -5.63 -12.50
N PRO A 120 19.31 -5.16 -12.60
CA PRO A 120 19.56 -3.74 -12.88
C PRO A 120 18.99 -3.32 -14.24
N ARG A 121 18.40 -2.12 -14.31
CA ARG A 121 17.89 -1.55 -15.59
C ARG A 121 19.00 -1.15 -16.55
N HIS A 122 20.16 -0.82 -15.99
CA HIS A 122 21.36 -0.41 -16.69
C HIS A 122 22.56 -1.13 -16.09
N GLU A 123 23.66 -1.20 -16.83
CA GLU A 123 24.93 -1.64 -16.26
C GLU A 123 25.26 -0.78 -15.03
N LEU A 124 25.42 -1.43 -13.87
CA LEU A 124 25.79 -0.77 -12.63
C LEU A 124 27.30 -0.60 -12.60
N THR A 125 27.79 0.38 -13.36
CA THR A 125 29.17 0.84 -13.21
C THR A 125 29.33 1.62 -11.91
N HIS A 126 30.55 1.66 -11.38
CA HIS A 126 30.87 2.37 -10.14
C HIS A 126 30.42 3.85 -10.19
N GLU A 127 30.63 4.53 -11.33
CA GLU A 127 30.25 5.92 -11.53
C GLU A 127 28.72 6.14 -11.49
N ARG A 128 27.96 5.21 -12.08
CA ARG A 128 26.49 5.26 -12.11
C ARG A 128 25.91 5.09 -10.70
N LEU A 129 26.51 4.20 -9.89
CA LEU A 129 26.12 4.00 -8.50
C LEU A 129 26.37 5.26 -7.67
N LEU A 130 27.50 5.94 -7.86
CA LEU A 130 27.80 7.20 -7.17
C LEU A 130 26.80 8.31 -7.54
N GLN A 131 26.44 8.44 -8.83
CA GLN A 131 25.43 9.40 -9.28
C GLN A 131 24.05 9.13 -8.64
N LEU A 132 23.63 7.87 -8.56
CA LEU A 132 22.34 7.49 -7.96
C LEU A 132 22.27 7.78 -6.44
N VAL A 133 23.38 7.58 -5.73
CA VAL A 133 23.47 7.89 -4.28
C VAL A 133 23.48 9.40 -4.03
N GLN A 134 24.07 10.20 -4.93
CA GLN A 134 24.13 11.65 -4.77
C GLN A 134 22.83 12.38 -5.15
N MET A 135 21.99 11.78 -6.00
CA MET A 135 20.68 12.35 -6.38
C MET A 135 19.55 12.05 -5.38
N SER A 136 19.80 11.21 -4.38
CA SER A 136 18.81 10.78 -3.37
C SER A 136 18.92 11.52 -2.02
N THR A 137 19.79 12.54 -1.95
CA THR A 137 19.96 13.48 -0.81
C THR A 137 19.68 14.91 -1.26
#